data_AF-A0A6C0EBU3-F1
#
_entry.id   AF-A0A6C0EBU3-F1
#
_cell.length_a   1.000
_cell.length_b   1.000
_cell.length_c   1.000
_cell.angle_alpha   90.00
_cell.angle_beta   90.00
_cell.angle_gamma   90.00
#
_symmetry.space_group_name_H-M   'P 1'
#
loop_
_entity.id
_entity.type
_entity.pdbx_description
1 polymer ?
#
loop_
_entity_poly.entity_id
_entity_poly.type
_entity_poly.pdbx_seq_one_letter_code
_entity_poly.pdbx_strand_id
1 'polypeptide(L)'
;MSVKKKQSYCNNCDNYGHEYKSCPMPVTSHGIILVKLDKQTKIKHTSTDIKNESIGIYPRDYSDLDTISRYMNLIQFLMVRRKHSLGYIEFIRGRYKIDNIDGINFLFQQMVPEEINMIGSKSFDELWREMWNNDEEKIRHFKGEYEMSKAKFEKLKNGIDVDIPLSFYLNIIPTYKTQEWGFPKGRRSKSEPSLVCAQREFREETSIDPSKIRIISEIKPIEENLTGTNGVKYKHIYYVAELIDDVDIEIGENGEIGAISFFSYNDAINSIREYHLEKRQILTSLFMYYIKTIVANKIN
;
A
#
# COMPACT_ATOMS: atom_id res chain seq x y z
N MET A 1 -0.51 -3.75 -49.37
CA MET A 1 -0.32 -4.54 -48.14
C MET A 1 -0.62 -3.65 -46.94
N SER A 2 -1.80 -3.78 -46.32
CA SER A 2 -2.12 -3.01 -45.11
C SER A 2 -1.25 -3.49 -43.95
N VAL A 3 -0.50 -2.56 -43.37
CA VAL A 3 0.23 -2.77 -42.12
C VAL A 3 -0.80 -3.15 -41.04
N LYS A 4 -0.83 -4.42 -40.63
CA LYS A 4 -1.60 -4.85 -39.46
C LYS A 4 -1.07 -4.06 -38.25
N LYS A 5 -1.82 -3.06 -37.78
CA LYS A 5 -1.57 -2.44 -36.46
C LYS A 5 -1.50 -3.57 -35.44
N LYS A 6 -0.34 -3.81 -34.83
CA LYS A 6 -0.22 -4.69 -33.66
C LYS A 6 -1.23 -4.21 -32.63
N GLN A 7 -2.26 -5.01 -32.36
CA GLN A 7 -3.21 -4.71 -31.29
C GLN A 7 -2.42 -4.71 -29.97
N SER A 8 -2.28 -3.52 -29.37
CA SER A 8 -1.62 -3.37 -28.08
C SER A 8 -2.59 -3.81 -26.98
N TYR A 9 -2.15 -4.72 -26.12
CA TYR A 9 -2.83 -5.06 -24.88
C TYR A 9 -2.71 -3.91 -23.87
N CYS A 10 -3.75 -3.69 -23.07
CA CYS A 10 -3.71 -2.74 -21.96
C CYS A 10 -2.97 -3.33 -20.75
N ASN A 11 -1.92 -2.66 -20.27
CA ASN A 11 -1.12 -3.09 -19.10
C ASN A 11 -1.92 -3.17 -17.78
N ASN A 12 -3.13 -2.61 -17.72
CA ASN A 12 -3.96 -2.62 -16.51
C ASN A 12 -4.93 -3.82 -16.45
N CYS A 13 -5.58 -4.13 -17.57
CA CYS A 13 -6.69 -5.10 -17.61
C CYS A 13 -6.51 -6.23 -18.62
N ASP A 14 -5.39 -6.28 -19.35
CA ASP A 14 -5.07 -7.24 -20.41
C ASP A 14 -6.09 -7.31 -21.57
N ASN A 15 -7.05 -6.39 -21.64
CA ASN A 15 -7.99 -6.29 -22.76
C ASN A 15 -7.39 -5.51 -23.93
N TYR A 16 -7.93 -5.75 -25.12
CA TYR A 16 -7.55 -5.07 -26.35
C TYR A 16 -8.34 -3.77 -26.58
N GLY A 17 -7.82 -2.94 -27.48
CA GLY A 17 -8.58 -1.82 -28.06
C GLY A 17 -8.44 -0.47 -27.34
N HIS A 18 -7.62 -0.39 -26.29
CA HIS A 18 -7.34 0.88 -25.59
C HIS A 18 -5.94 0.91 -24.97
N GLU A 19 -5.44 2.13 -24.72
CA GLU A 19 -4.20 2.36 -23.97
C GLU A 19 -4.47 2.37 -22.45
N TYR A 20 -3.42 2.15 -21.66
CA TYR A 20 -3.48 2.18 -20.19
C TYR A 20 -4.16 3.45 -19.64
N LYS A 21 -3.87 4.63 -20.19
CA LYS A 21 -4.42 5.91 -19.75
C LYS A 21 -5.93 6.04 -19.95
N SER A 22 -6.49 5.25 -20.87
CA SER A 22 -7.91 5.25 -21.22
C SER A 22 -8.60 3.96 -20.75
N CYS A 23 -7.98 3.22 -19.83
CA CYS A 23 -8.54 1.98 -19.32
C CYS A 23 -9.79 2.26 -18.46
N PRO A 24 -10.94 1.64 -18.78
CA PRO A 24 -12.16 1.81 -17.99
C PRO A 24 -12.14 1.01 -16.68
N MET A 25 -11.17 0.10 -16.52
CA MET A 25 -11.03 -0.74 -15.34
C MET A 25 -10.25 -0.03 -14.23
N PRO A 26 -10.50 -0.36 -12.95
CA PRO A 26 -9.72 0.18 -11.83
C PRO A 26 -8.22 -0.01 -12.04
N VAL A 27 -7.43 0.99 -11.65
CA VAL A 27 -5.96 0.88 -11.68
C VAL A 27 -5.53 -0.23 -10.73
N THR A 28 -4.92 -1.28 -11.26
CA THR A 28 -4.68 -2.52 -10.52
C THR A 28 -3.21 -2.66 -10.12
N SER A 29 -2.96 -2.94 -8.84
CA SER A 29 -1.65 -3.32 -8.31
C SER A 29 -1.68 -4.76 -7.79
N HIS A 30 -0.55 -5.44 -7.81
CA HIS A 30 -0.39 -6.81 -7.33
C HIS A 30 0.66 -6.82 -6.22
N GLY A 31 0.41 -7.60 -5.18
CA GLY A 31 1.27 -7.63 -4.00
C GLY A 31 1.23 -8.96 -3.26
N ILE A 32 2.01 -9.04 -2.19
CA ILE A 32 2.11 -10.22 -1.34
C ILE A 32 1.83 -9.81 0.11
N ILE A 33 0.92 -10.52 0.76
CA ILE A 33 0.78 -10.48 2.21
C ILE A 33 1.63 -11.62 2.76
N LEU A 34 2.81 -11.28 3.28
CA LEU A 34 3.71 -12.26 3.88
C LEU A 34 3.37 -12.47 5.35
N VAL A 35 3.13 -13.72 5.72
CA VAL A 35 2.88 -14.16 7.08
C VAL A 35 4.12 -14.87 7.61
N LYS A 36 4.56 -14.49 8.79
CA LYS A 36 5.59 -15.20 9.56
C LYS A 36 4.89 -15.93 10.70
N LEU A 37 5.16 -17.22 10.78
CA LEU A 37 4.70 -18.10 11.85
C LEU A 37 5.90 -18.54 12.70
N ASP A 38 5.62 -19.09 13.87
CA ASP A 38 6.66 -19.79 14.63
C ASP A 38 7.16 -21.03 13.85
N LYS A 39 8.46 -21.32 13.95
CA LYS A 39 9.12 -22.41 13.18
C LYS A 39 8.50 -23.77 13.44
N GLN A 40 7.86 -23.98 14.59
CA GLN A 40 7.24 -25.25 14.95
C GLN A 40 5.81 -25.38 14.41
N THR A 41 5.20 -24.28 13.98
CA THR A 41 3.83 -24.25 13.48
C THR A 41 3.75 -24.88 12.09
N LYS A 42 3.06 -26.02 11.98
CA LYS A 42 2.75 -26.66 10.70
C LYS A 42 1.27 -26.51 10.41
N ILE A 43 0.96 -25.93 9.25
CA ILE A 43 -0.41 -25.70 8.81
C ILE A 43 -0.65 -26.46 7.51
N LYS A 44 -1.67 -27.29 7.49
CA LYS A 44 -2.23 -27.83 6.25
C LYS A 44 -3.36 -26.91 5.78
N HIS A 45 -3.13 -26.20 4.69
CA HIS A 45 -4.16 -25.32 4.12
C HIS A 45 -5.19 -26.12 3.34
N THR A 46 -6.40 -25.59 3.30
CA THR A 46 -7.48 -26.05 2.43
C THR A 46 -7.94 -24.88 1.57
N SER A 47 -8.43 -25.20 0.36
CA SER A 47 -8.95 -24.20 -0.58
C SER A 47 -9.96 -23.28 0.11
N THR A 48 -9.72 -21.97 0.12
CA THR A 48 -10.60 -20.98 0.74
C THR A 48 -10.60 -19.64 0.01
N ASP A 49 -11.68 -18.89 0.17
CA ASP A 49 -11.80 -17.48 -0.17
C ASP A 49 -11.96 -16.69 1.13
N ILE A 50 -10.88 -16.02 1.56
CA ILE A 50 -10.78 -15.32 2.84
C ILE A 50 -11.85 -14.24 3.00
N LYS A 51 -12.41 -13.70 1.90
CA LYS A 51 -13.51 -12.72 1.98
C LYS A 51 -14.84 -13.33 2.44
N ASN A 52 -15.02 -14.63 2.26
CA ASN A 52 -16.22 -15.35 2.67
C ASN A 52 -16.07 -16.04 4.03
N GLU A 53 -14.88 -15.96 4.64
CA GLU A 53 -14.64 -16.55 5.96
C GLU A 53 -15.38 -15.78 7.05
N SER A 54 -16.01 -16.52 7.96
CA SER A 54 -16.67 -15.90 9.12
C SER A 54 -15.64 -15.21 10.01
N ILE A 55 -15.93 -13.96 10.39
CA ILE A 55 -15.12 -13.23 11.37
C ILE A 55 -15.52 -13.75 12.75
N GLY A 56 -14.70 -14.62 13.33
CA GLY A 56 -14.93 -15.15 14.68
C GLY A 56 -14.43 -16.56 14.87
N ILE A 57 -14.10 -16.88 16.13
CA ILE A 57 -13.62 -18.20 16.55
C ILE A 57 -14.42 -18.58 17.77
N TYR A 58 -14.96 -19.79 17.75
CA TYR A 58 -15.71 -20.36 18.87
C TYR A 58 -14.83 -21.43 19.52
N PRO A 59 -14.02 -21.07 20.54
CA PRO A 59 -13.19 -22.03 21.24
C PRO A 59 -14.08 -23.07 21.91
N ARG A 60 -13.74 -24.35 21.76
CA ARG A 60 -14.52 -25.45 22.31
C ARG A 60 -14.18 -25.72 23.78
N ASP A 61 -12.93 -25.44 24.14
CA ASP A 61 -12.38 -25.68 25.46
C ASP A 61 -11.26 -24.67 25.81
N TYR A 62 -10.68 -24.84 27.00
CA TYR A 62 -9.58 -24.00 27.47
C TYR A 62 -8.29 -24.17 26.64
N SER A 63 -8.06 -25.32 26.03
CA SER A 63 -6.89 -25.56 25.17
C SER A 63 -6.98 -24.76 23.87
N ASP A 64 -8.18 -24.61 23.30
CA ASP A 64 -8.42 -23.72 22.17
C ASP A 64 -8.13 -22.26 22.58
N LEU A 65 -8.62 -21.80 23.74
CA LEU A 65 -8.36 -20.45 24.27
C LEU A 65 -6.87 -20.17 24.48
N ASP A 66 -6.16 -21.10 25.14
CA ASP A 66 -4.71 -20.99 25.36
C ASP A 66 -3.94 -20.90 24.03
N THR A 67 -4.40 -21.64 23.02
CA THR A 67 -3.81 -21.60 21.67
C THR A 67 -4.05 -20.27 20.99
N ILE A 68 -5.29 -19.78 20.99
CA ILE A 68 -5.63 -18.47 20.43
C ILE A 68 -4.75 -17.40 21.09
N SER A 69 -4.69 -17.40 22.43
CA SER A 69 -3.89 -16.44 23.20
C SER A 69 -2.41 -16.48 22.80
N ARG A 70 -1.82 -17.67 22.72
CA ARG A 70 -0.41 -17.84 22.33
C ARG A 70 -0.14 -17.32 20.92
N TYR A 71 -1.02 -17.60 19.98
CA TYR A 71 -0.82 -17.25 18.57
C TYR A 71 -1.18 -15.79 18.22
N MET A 72 -1.79 -15.03 19.13
CA MET A 72 -2.03 -13.58 18.95
C MET A 72 -0.74 -12.81 18.60
N ASN A 73 0.39 -13.21 19.17
CA ASN A 73 1.69 -12.55 18.97
C ASN A 73 2.65 -13.34 18.07
N LEU A 74 2.42 -14.65 17.87
CA LEU A 74 3.29 -15.50 17.04
C LEU A 74 2.97 -15.42 15.55
N ILE A 75 1.73 -15.06 15.20
CA ILE A 75 1.38 -14.76 13.81
C ILE A 75 1.74 -13.31 13.55
N GLN A 76 2.71 -13.10 12.66
CA GLN A 76 3.16 -11.77 12.28
C GLN A 76 2.95 -11.53 10.79
N PHE A 77 2.69 -10.28 10.43
CA PHE A 77 2.49 -9.84 9.05
C PHE A 77 3.61 -8.88 8.67
N LEU A 78 4.22 -9.08 7.51
CA LEU A 78 5.16 -8.11 6.97
C LEU A 78 4.40 -6.87 6.52
N MET A 79 4.76 -5.73 7.11
CA MET A 79 4.22 -4.42 6.79
C MET A 79 5.32 -3.54 6.21
N VAL A 80 4.96 -2.72 5.22
CA VAL A 80 5.83 -1.68 4.65
C VAL A 80 5.23 -0.30 4.92
N ARG A 81 6.08 0.65 5.31
CA ARG A 81 5.71 2.05 5.51
C ARG A 81 6.14 2.87 4.32
N ARG A 82 5.25 3.71 3.81
CA ARG A 82 5.61 4.69 2.78
C ARG A 82 6.67 5.66 3.29
N LYS A 83 7.59 6.07 2.43
CA LYS A 83 8.56 7.14 2.75
C LYS A 83 7.87 8.48 2.99
N HIS A 84 6.86 8.77 2.18
CA HIS A 84 6.06 9.99 2.25
C HIS A 84 4.57 9.66 2.32
N SER A 85 3.84 10.45 3.11
CA SER A 85 2.40 10.30 3.25
C SER A 85 1.65 10.56 1.94
N LEU A 86 0.45 10.00 1.79
CA LEU A 86 -0.39 10.32 0.64
C LEU A 86 -0.74 11.81 0.62
N GLY A 87 -1.02 12.41 1.78
CA GLY A 87 -1.28 13.84 1.93
C GLY A 87 -0.16 14.69 1.35
N TYR A 88 1.09 14.40 1.74
CA TYR A 88 2.27 15.10 1.25
C TYR A 88 2.46 14.94 -0.27
N ILE A 89 2.40 13.70 -0.76
CA ILE A 89 2.57 13.42 -2.20
C ILE A 89 1.50 14.13 -3.05
N GLU A 90 0.22 14.06 -2.66
CA GLU A 90 -0.85 14.70 -3.42
C GLU A 90 -0.75 16.23 -3.37
N PHE A 91 -0.32 16.80 -2.25
CA PHE A 91 -0.09 18.23 -2.12
C PHE A 91 1.09 18.70 -2.99
N ILE A 92 2.27 18.07 -2.89
CA ILE A 92 3.42 18.48 -3.70
C ILE A 92 3.16 18.31 -5.21
N ARG A 93 2.37 17.29 -5.60
CA ARG A 93 1.94 17.07 -6.99
C ARG A 93 0.78 17.96 -7.44
N GLY A 94 0.33 18.91 -6.62
CA GLY A 94 -0.74 19.84 -6.98
C GLY A 94 -2.07 19.15 -7.28
N ARG A 95 -2.35 17.97 -6.70
CA ARG A 95 -3.56 17.16 -6.92
C ARG A 95 -4.74 17.61 -6.05
N TYR A 96 -4.92 18.91 -5.96
CA TYR A 96 -6.02 19.58 -5.29
C TYR A 96 -6.48 20.76 -6.12
N LYS A 97 -7.65 21.29 -5.78
CA LYS A 97 -8.10 22.59 -6.28
C LYS A 97 -7.78 23.64 -5.23
N ILE A 98 -7.25 24.78 -5.65
CA ILE A 98 -6.76 25.85 -4.76
C ILE A 98 -7.90 26.44 -3.92
N ASP A 99 -9.10 26.51 -4.49
CA ASP A 99 -10.34 26.98 -3.89
C ASP A 99 -11.01 25.93 -2.98
N ASN A 100 -10.53 24.69 -2.96
CA ASN A 100 -11.06 23.65 -2.09
C ASN A 100 -10.30 23.61 -0.76
N ILE A 101 -10.66 24.54 0.14
CA ILE A 101 -10.05 24.69 1.47
C ILE A 101 -10.12 23.38 2.26
N ASP A 102 -11.29 22.73 2.29
CA ASP A 102 -11.48 21.46 3.02
C ASP A 102 -10.62 20.34 2.45
N GLY A 103 -10.48 20.28 1.13
CA GLY A 103 -9.62 19.31 0.45
C GLY A 103 -8.15 19.49 0.82
N ILE A 104 -7.64 20.73 0.83
CA ILE A 104 -6.26 21.00 1.22
C ILE A 104 -6.08 20.72 2.72
N ASN A 105 -7.02 21.12 3.57
CA ASN A 105 -7.01 20.82 5.00
C ASN A 105 -6.91 19.30 5.25
N PHE A 106 -7.72 18.52 4.55
CA PHE A 106 -7.71 17.06 4.63
C PHE A 106 -6.37 16.44 4.18
N LEU A 107 -5.68 17.03 3.19
CA LEU A 107 -4.34 16.58 2.80
C LEU A 107 -3.33 16.82 3.93
N PHE A 108 -3.33 18.01 4.54
CA PHE A 108 -2.41 18.35 5.66
C PHE A 108 -2.69 17.51 6.92
N GLN A 109 -3.96 17.21 7.22
CA GLN A 109 -4.32 16.30 8.31
C GLN A 109 -3.78 14.88 8.13
N GLN A 110 -3.57 14.44 6.88
CA GLN A 110 -3.02 13.11 6.57
C GLN A 110 -1.48 13.05 6.61
N MET A 111 -0.80 14.19 6.64
CA MET A 111 0.66 14.27 6.70
C MET A 111 1.19 13.85 8.08
N VAL A 112 2.52 13.86 8.20
CA VAL A 112 3.20 13.88 9.50
C VAL A 112 3.78 15.27 9.79
N PRO A 113 4.07 15.61 11.07
CA PRO A 113 4.60 16.94 11.42
C PRO A 113 5.86 17.34 10.63
N GLU A 114 6.75 16.38 10.35
CA GLU A 114 7.99 16.61 9.62
C GLU A 114 7.73 17.06 8.17
N GLU A 115 6.71 16.51 7.53
CA GLU A 115 6.34 16.85 6.14
C GLU A 115 5.76 18.27 6.05
N ILE A 116 4.95 18.69 7.02
CA ILE A 116 4.44 20.07 7.10
C ILE A 116 5.59 21.04 7.32
N ASN A 117 6.53 20.71 8.22
CA ASN A 117 7.71 21.54 8.46
C ASN A 117 8.57 21.68 7.18
N MET A 118 8.75 20.59 6.42
CA MET A 118 9.44 20.64 5.13
C MET A 118 8.74 21.59 4.15
N ILE A 119 7.41 21.52 4.03
CA ILE A 119 6.62 22.42 3.17
C ILE A 119 6.84 23.89 3.54
N GLY A 120 6.93 24.20 4.84
CA GLY A 120 7.13 25.56 5.33
C GLY A 120 8.56 26.10 5.18
N SER A 121 9.56 25.22 5.14
CA SER A 121 10.98 25.60 5.20
C SER A 121 11.72 25.50 3.86
N LYS A 122 11.29 24.65 2.93
CA LYS A 122 11.97 24.39 1.66
C LYS A 122 11.37 25.14 0.47
N SER A 123 12.15 25.30 -0.58
CA SER A 123 11.64 25.69 -1.90
C SER A 123 10.84 24.55 -2.54
N PHE A 124 9.95 24.89 -3.48
CA PHE A 124 9.22 23.88 -4.23
C PHE A 124 10.15 22.91 -4.97
N ASP A 125 11.27 23.41 -5.49
CA ASP A 125 12.23 22.64 -6.28
C ASP A 125 12.93 21.58 -5.42
N GLU A 126 13.26 21.93 -4.17
CA GLU A 126 13.79 20.99 -3.17
C GLU A 126 12.76 19.93 -2.80
N LEU A 127 11.51 20.34 -2.49
CA LEU A 127 10.41 19.43 -2.15
C LEU A 127 10.14 18.43 -3.28
N TRP A 128 10.12 18.91 -4.52
CA TRP A 128 9.87 18.08 -5.69
C TRP A 128 10.98 17.06 -5.94
N ARG A 129 12.25 17.49 -5.84
CA ARG A 129 13.40 16.59 -6.01
C ARG A 129 13.44 15.51 -4.92
N GLU A 130 13.24 15.90 -3.66
CA GLU A 130 13.24 14.98 -2.53
C GLU A 130 12.11 13.95 -2.60
N MET A 131 10.90 14.38 -3.01
CA MET A 131 9.77 13.49 -3.21
C MET A 131 10.06 12.36 -4.22
N TRP A 132 10.84 12.67 -5.25
CA TRP A 132 11.28 11.71 -6.26
C TRP A 132 12.66 11.11 -5.98
N ASN A 133 13.18 11.21 -4.74
CA ASN A 133 14.48 10.67 -4.35
C ASN A 133 15.67 11.15 -5.21
N ASN A 134 15.58 12.36 -5.77
CA ASN A 134 16.56 12.89 -6.72
C ASN A 134 16.76 12.01 -7.97
N ASP A 135 15.76 11.20 -8.32
CA ASP A 135 15.74 10.41 -9.55
C ASP A 135 15.50 11.33 -10.76
N GLU A 136 16.60 11.65 -11.46
CA GLU A 136 16.62 12.52 -12.64
C GLU A 136 15.78 12.00 -13.82
N GLU A 137 15.54 10.69 -13.90
CA GLU A 137 14.65 10.13 -14.92
C GLU A 137 13.19 10.40 -14.58
N LYS A 138 12.77 10.12 -13.34
CA LYS A 138 11.41 10.42 -12.85
C LYS A 138 11.13 11.92 -12.91
N ILE A 139 12.05 12.77 -12.45
CA ILE A 139 11.87 14.23 -12.45
C ILE A 139 11.65 14.74 -13.87
N ARG A 140 12.42 14.27 -14.84
CA ARG A 140 12.28 14.64 -16.26
C ARG A 140 10.98 14.16 -16.86
N HIS A 141 10.55 12.94 -16.52
CA HIS A 141 9.28 12.38 -16.98
C HIS A 141 8.08 13.22 -16.54
N PHE A 142 8.13 13.80 -15.34
CA PHE A 142 7.04 14.59 -14.76
C PHE A 142 7.19 16.10 -14.94
N LYS A 143 8.03 16.59 -15.87
CA LYS A 143 8.27 18.04 -16.06
C LYS A 143 6.97 18.85 -16.27
N GLY A 144 6.00 18.32 -17.01
CA GLY A 144 4.71 19.02 -17.19
C GLY A 144 3.89 19.11 -15.90
N GLU A 145 3.87 18.06 -15.08
CA GLU A 145 3.19 18.06 -13.78
C GLU A 145 3.91 19.00 -12.80
N TYR A 146 5.24 19.05 -12.86
CA TYR A 146 6.07 19.95 -12.06
C TYR A 146 5.68 21.43 -12.27
N GLU A 147 5.63 21.92 -13.50
CA GLU A 147 5.33 23.35 -13.75
C GLU A 147 3.93 23.74 -13.22
N MET A 148 2.94 22.89 -13.45
CA MET A 148 1.58 23.12 -12.95
C MET A 148 1.53 23.09 -11.42
N SER A 149 2.25 22.16 -10.79
CA SER A 149 2.30 22.00 -9.34
C SER A 149 3.02 23.17 -8.67
N LYS A 150 4.15 23.61 -9.25
CA LYS A 150 4.92 24.76 -8.80
C LYS A 150 4.08 26.03 -8.84
N ALA A 151 3.36 26.27 -9.95
CA ALA A 151 2.48 27.42 -10.07
C ALA A 151 1.39 27.43 -8.98
N LYS A 152 0.77 26.29 -8.67
CA LYS A 152 -0.24 26.20 -7.59
C LYS A 152 0.37 26.44 -6.22
N PHE A 153 1.52 25.83 -5.95
CA PHE A 153 2.23 25.99 -4.69
C PHE A 153 2.64 27.45 -4.45
N GLU A 154 3.22 28.11 -5.45
CA GLU A 154 3.64 29.51 -5.34
C GLU A 154 2.45 30.47 -5.19
N LYS A 155 1.29 30.19 -5.79
CA LYS A 155 0.06 30.94 -5.52
C LYS A 155 -0.34 30.87 -4.04
N LEU A 156 -0.40 29.66 -3.48
CA LEU A 156 -0.71 29.47 -2.06
C LEU A 156 0.35 30.11 -1.16
N LYS A 157 1.64 29.92 -1.47
CA LYS A 157 2.76 30.43 -0.67
C LYS A 157 2.76 31.96 -0.60
N ASN A 158 2.51 32.63 -1.72
CA ASN A 158 2.53 34.09 -1.79
C ASN A 158 1.17 34.73 -1.50
N GLY A 159 0.11 33.94 -1.29
CA GLY A 159 -1.24 34.45 -1.05
C GLY A 159 -1.85 35.15 -2.27
N ILE A 160 -1.46 34.77 -3.48
CA ILE A 160 -1.89 35.43 -4.72
C ILE A 160 -3.14 34.74 -5.25
N ASP A 161 -4.26 35.45 -5.28
CA ASP A 161 -5.53 34.95 -5.85
C ASP A 161 -6.02 33.66 -5.16
N VAL A 162 -5.91 33.64 -3.82
CA VAL A 162 -6.34 32.53 -2.96
C VAL A 162 -7.06 33.07 -1.73
N ASP A 163 -8.10 32.36 -1.27
CA ASP A 163 -8.83 32.73 -0.05
C ASP A 163 -7.99 32.48 1.21
N ILE A 164 -7.23 31.37 1.20
CA ILE A 164 -6.43 30.90 2.34
C ILE A 164 -4.98 30.67 1.88
N PRO A 165 -4.00 31.42 2.42
CA PRO A 165 -2.59 31.26 2.06
C PRO A 165 -1.98 30.01 2.71
N LEU A 166 -0.82 29.58 2.19
CA LEU A 166 -0.08 28.41 2.70
C LEU A 166 0.21 28.51 4.21
N SER A 167 0.49 29.71 4.71
CA SER A 167 0.78 29.95 6.12
C SER A 167 -0.34 29.48 7.07
N PHE A 168 -1.60 29.49 6.63
CA PHE A 168 -2.69 28.90 7.40
C PHE A 168 -2.54 27.38 7.51
N TYR A 169 -2.35 26.69 6.38
CA TYR A 169 -2.27 25.23 6.33
C TYR A 169 -1.06 24.67 7.08
N LEU A 170 0.04 25.43 7.17
CA LEU A 170 1.21 25.08 7.99
C LEU A 170 0.92 24.95 9.49
N ASN A 171 -0.19 25.51 9.97
CA ASN A 171 -0.61 25.41 11.37
C ASN A 171 -1.60 24.26 11.64
N ILE A 172 -1.95 23.48 10.61
CA ILE A 172 -2.84 22.32 10.78
C ILE A 172 -2.12 21.26 11.62
N ILE A 173 -2.82 20.75 12.63
CA ILE A 173 -2.35 19.64 13.44
C ILE A 173 -2.61 18.34 12.66
N PRO A 174 -1.55 17.58 12.30
CA PRO A 174 -1.73 16.30 11.63
C PRO A 174 -2.45 15.28 12.52
N THR A 175 -3.28 14.44 11.92
CA THR A 175 -3.93 13.31 12.59
C THR A 175 -2.92 12.20 12.91
N TYR A 176 -1.83 12.11 12.13
CA TYR A 176 -0.93 10.96 12.18
C TYR A 176 0.50 11.35 12.54
N LYS A 177 1.14 10.48 13.34
CA LYS A 177 2.55 10.64 13.75
C LYS A 177 3.54 9.92 12.83
N THR A 178 3.06 8.99 12.01
CA THR A 178 3.87 8.24 11.05
C THR A 178 3.15 8.18 9.71
N GLN A 179 3.89 7.98 8.62
CA GLN A 179 3.33 7.65 7.31
C GLN A 179 2.54 6.35 7.34
N GLU A 180 1.78 6.10 6.27
CA GLU A 180 0.91 4.94 6.14
C GLU A 180 1.71 3.64 6.07
N TRP A 181 1.29 2.68 6.89
CA TRP A 181 1.69 1.28 6.76
C TRP A 181 0.68 0.52 5.90
N GLY A 182 1.17 -0.46 5.16
CA GLY A 182 0.36 -1.35 4.35
C GLY A 182 1.13 -2.58 3.90
N PHE A 183 0.57 -3.28 2.91
CA PHE A 183 1.20 -4.45 2.31
C PHE A 183 1.98 -4.06 1.06
N PRO A 184 3.12 -4.75 0.80
CA PRO A 184 3.93 -4.46 -0.37
C PRO A 184 3.20 -4.82 -1.66
N LYS A 185 3.26 -3.92 -2.64
CA LYS A 185 2.53 -4.05 -3.91
C LYS A 185 3.01 -3.06 -4.96
N GLY A 186 2.87 -3.42 -6.23
CA GLY A 186 3.07 -2.47 -7.31
C GLY A 186 2.37 -2.87 -8.60
N ARG A 187 2.76 -2.22 -9.70
CA ARG A 187 1.99 -2.29 -10.96
C ARG A 187 2.65 -3.26 -11.92
N ARG A 188 1.80 -3.89 -12.74
CA ARG A 188 2.28 -4.81 -13.76
C ARG A 188 3.08 -4.07 -14.83
N SER A 189 4.22 -4.66 -15.16
CA SER A 189 4.93 -4.38 -16.40
C SER A 189 4.18 -4.98 -17.59
N LYS A 190 4.51 -4.52 -18.80
CA LYS A 190 3.84 -4.96 -20.03
C LYS A 190 3.93 -6.48 -20.19
N SER A 191 2.78 -7.14 -20.31
CA SER A 191 2.66 -8.60 -20.49
C SER A 191 3.22 -9.45 -19.34
N GLU A 192 3.45 -8.87 -18.17
CA GLU A 192 3.91 -9.58 -16.97
C GLU A 192 2.74 -10.34 -16.31
N PRO A 193 2.86 -11.65 -15.97
CA PRO A 193 1.80 -12.36 -15.23
C PRO A 193 1.58 -11.78 -13.82
N SER A 194 0.33 -11.82 -13.31
CA SER A 194 -0.05 -11.22 -12.02
C SER A 194 0.78 -11.68 -10.82
N LEU A 195 1.04 -12.99 -10.68
CA LEU A 195 1.86 -13.51 -9.57
C LEU A 195 3.34 -13.12 -9.72
N VAL A 196 3.86 -13.11 -10.95
CA VAL A 196 5.25 -12.70 -11.23
C VAL A 196 5.44 -11.22 -10.87
N CYS A 197 4.48 -10.37 -11.24
CA CYS A 197 4.45 -8.98 -10.81
C CYS A 197 4.43 -8.86 -9.29
N ALA A 198 3.57 -9.60 -8.60
CA ALA A 198 3.50 -9.58 -7.14
C ALA A 198 4.84 -9.94 -6.48
N GLN A 199 5.54 -10.97 -6.99
CA GLN A 199 6.85 -11.39 -6.49
C GLN A 199 7.96 -10.37 -6.79
N ARG A 200 7.96 -9.78 -7.99
CA ARG A 200 8.91 -8.73 -8.36
C ARG A 200 8.74 -7.49 -7.48
N GLU A 201 7.52 -6.97 -7.38
CA GLU A 201 7.21 -5.78 -6.58
C GLU A 201 7.46 -6.04 -5.08
N PHE A 202 7.14 -7.24 -4.59
CA PHE A 202 7.48 -7.65 -3.23
C PHE A 202 8.99 -7.59 -2.99
N ARG A 203 9.80 -8.13 -3.90
CA ARG A 203 11.27 -8.07 -3.80
C ARG A 203 11.78 -6.63 -3.87
N GLU A 204 11.25 -5.80 -4.77
CA GLU A 204 11.66 -4.40 -4.94
C GLU A 204 11.35 -3.55 -3.69
N GLU A 205 10.21 -3.76 -3.04
CA GLU A 205 9.80 -3.01 -1.85
C GLU A 205 10.37 -3.55 -0.54
N THR A 206 10.72 -4.84 -0.46
CA THR A 206 11.11 -5.50 0.80
C THR A 206 12.53 -6.05 0.84
N SER A 207 13.21 -6.11 -0.30
CA SER A 207 14.50 -6.80 -0.50
C SER A 207 14.48 -8.31 -0.20
N ILE A 208 13.34 -8.89 0.17
CA ILE A 208 13.21 -10.32 0.47
C ILE A 208 13.18 -11.11 -0.84
N ASP A 209 14.08 -12.10 -0.95
CA ASP A 209 14.11 -12.99 -2.10
C ASP A 209 12.88 -13.92 -2.12
N PRO A 210 12.16 -14.04 -3.26
CA PRO A 210 11.01 -14.92 -3.37
C PRO A 210 11.28 -16.41 -3.05
N SER A 211 12.54 -16.86 -3.05
CA SER A 211 12.91 -18.21 -2.60
C SER A 211 12.79 -18.41 -1.08
N LYS A 212 12.72 -17.33 -0.30
CA LYS A 212 12.56 -17.35 1.16
C LYS A 212 11.09 -17.42 1.59
N ILE A 213 10.17 -17.40 0.64
CA ILE A 213 8.73 -17.44 0.89
C ILE A 213 8.06 -18.58 0.11
N ARG A 214 6.95 -19.08 0.64
CA ARG A 214 6.09 -20.08 -0.01
C ARG A 214 4.73 -19.46 -0.27
N ILE A 215 4.31 -19.40 -1.53
CA ILE A 215 2.96 -18.97 -1.91
C ILE A 215 1.95 -20.01 -1.46
N ILE A 216 0.87 -19.57 -0.81
CA ILE A 216 -0.22 -20.42 -0.34
C ILE A 216 -1.31 -20.44 -1.41
N SER A 217 -1.20 -21.38 -2.36
CA SER A 217 -2.10 -21.48 -3.52
C SER A 217 -3.55 -21.82 -3.18
N GLU A 218 -3.77 -22.39 -1.99
CA GLU A 218 -5.07 -22.74 -1.43
C GLU A 218 -5.88 -21.49 -1.05
N ILE A 219 -5.21 -20.38 -0.76
CA ILE A 219 -5.87 -19.10 -0.51
C ILE A 219 -6.03 -18.39 -1.85
N LYS A 220 -7.27 -18.20 -2.27
CA LYS A 220 -7.57 -17.41 -3.46
C LYS A 220 -7.03 -15.97 -3.29
N PRO A 221 -6.46 -15.35 -4.35
CA PRO A 221 -5.96 -13.99 -4.27
C PRO A 221 -7.01 -13.02 -3.74
N ILE A 222 -6.60 -12.19 -2.77
CA ILE A 222 -7.49 -11.30 -2.03
C ILE A 222 -7.54 -9.95 -2.73
N GLU A 223 -8.74 -9.51 -3.09
CA GLU A 223 -8.93 -8.20 -3.71
C GLU A 223 -9.15 -7.10 -2.66
N GLU A 224 -8.60 -5.91 -2.85
CA GLU A 224 -8.92 -4.69 -2.09
C GLU A 224 -9.38 -3.64 -3.10
N ASN A 225 -10.59 -3.09 -2.93
CA ASN A 225 -11.12 -2.05 -3.80
C ASN A 225 -11.09 -0.70 -3.10
N LEU A 226 -10.57 0.31 -3.77
CA LEU A 226 -10.37 1.64 -3.22
C LEU A 226 -10.88 2.68 -4.21
N THR A 227 -11.34 3.81 -3.70
CA THR A 227 -11.63 5.00 -4.51
C THR A 227 -10.74 6.13 -4.03
N GLY A 228 -9.91 6.66 -4.94
CA GLY A 228 -9.06 7.80 -4.64
C GLY A 228 -9.87 9.08 -4.46
N THR A 229 -9.21 10.10 -3.91
CA THR A 229 -9.78 11.44 -3.68
C THR A 229 -10.29 12.11 -4.97
N ASN A 230 -9.75 11.71 -6.12
CA ASN A 230 -10.16 12.14 -7.46
C ASN A 230 -11.28 11.27 -8.09
N GLY A 231 -11.87 10.33 -7.35
CA GLY A 231 -12.90 9.41 -7.85
C GLY A 231 -12.36 8.24 -8.69
N VAL A 232 -11.04 8.15 -8.89
CA VAL A 232 -10.43 7.03 -9.62
C VAL A 232 -10.54 5.78 -8.77
N LYS A 233 -11.01 4.69 -9.38
CA LYS A 233 -11.08 3.39 -8.74
C LYS A 233 -9.72 2.70 -8.83
N TYR A 234 -9.27 2.17 -7.71
CA TYR A 234 -8.06 1.36 -7.58
C TYR A 234 -8.45 -0.03 -7.11
N LYS A 235 -7.67 -1.01 -7.52
CA LYS A 235 -7.78 -2.39 -7.07
C LYS A 235 -6.41 -2.91 -6.68
N HIS A 236 -6.28 -3.56 -5.54
CA HIS A 236 -5.09 -4.32 -5.20
C HIS A 236 -5.44 -5.80 -5.15
N ILE A 237 -4.57 -6.65 -5.69
CA ILE A 237 -4.71 -8.10 -5.65
C ILE A 237 -3.53 -8.64 -4.87
N TYR A 238 -3.81 -9.25 -3.72
CA TYR A 238 -2.79 -9.80 -2.83
C TYR A 238 -2.76 -11.32 -2.90
N TYR A 239 -1.56 -11.87 -3.09
CA TYR A 239 -1.29 -13.28 -2.87
C TYR A 239 -0.82 -13.47 -1.42
N VAL A 240 -1.21 -14.57 -0.79
CA VAL A 240 -0.74 -14.89 0.56
C VAL A 240 0.49 -15.76 0.46
N ALA A 241 1.51 -15.43 1.24
CA ALA A 241 2.73 -16.20 1.33
C ALA A 241 3.13 -16.42 2.78
N GLU A 242 3.90 -17.47 3.03
CA GLU A 242 4.52 -17.75 4.32
C GLU A 242 6.03 -17.67 4.24
N LEU A 243 6.65 -17.11 5.27
CA LEU A 243 8.09 -17.10 5.40
C LEU A 243 8.58 -18.53 5.73
N ILE A 244 9.51 -19.05 4.94
CA ILE A 244 10.04 -20.42 5.12
C ILE A 244 11.50 -20.44 5.60
N ASP A 245 12.17 -19.29 5.61
CA ASP A 245 13.54 -19.16 6.05
C ASP A 245 13.75 -17.77 6.71
N ASP A 246 14.74 -17.65 7.58
CA ASP A 246 15.00 -16.38 8.25
C ASP A 246 15.45 -15.33 7.23
N VAL A 247 15.00 -14.09 7.45
CA VAL A 247 15.31 -12.94 6.60
C VAL A 247 15.72 -11.77 7.46
N ASP A 248 16.75 -11.08 7.02
CA ASP A 248 17.11 -9.77 7.53
C ASP A 248 16.25 -8.72 6.83
N ILE A 249 15.65 -7.84 7.62
CA ILE A 249 14.79 -6.79 7.09
C ILE A 249 15.65 -5.58 6.73
N GLU A 250 15.76 -5.33 5.43
CA GLU A 250 16.48 -4.19 4.88
C GLU A 250 15.57 -3.39 3.96
N ILE A 251 15.64 -2.06 4.03
CA ILE A 251 14.88 -1.18 3.14
C ILE A 251 15.49 -1.27 1.75
N GLY A 252 14.67 -1.61 0.75
CA GLY A 252 15.09 -1.69 -0.64
C GLY A 252 15.47 -0.33 -1.24
N GLU A 253 16.19 -0.38 -2.36
CA GLU A 253 16.73 0.81 -3.04
C GLU A 253 15.68 1.65 -3.79
N ASN A 254 14.42 1.21 -3.86
CA ASN A 254 13.38 1.87 -4.65
C ASN A 254 13.02 3.29 -4.15
N GLY A 255 13.39 3.59 -2.90
CA GLY A 255 13.17 4.88 -2.23
C GLY A 255 11.71 5.25 -1.97
N GLU A 256 10.74 4.38 -2.28
CA GLU A 256 9.32 4.60 -2.00
C GLU A 256 8.93 4.12 -0.60
N ILE A 257 9.69 3.17 -0.05
CA ILE A 257 9.52 2.60 1.29
C ILE A 257 10.45 3.29 2.29
N GLY A 258 9.89 3.69 3.43
CA GLY A 258 10.61 4.37 4.51
C GLY A 258 10.80 3.50 5.76
N ALA A 259 10.16 2.34 5.86
CA ALA A 259 10.41 1.33 6.88
C ALA A 259 9.74 -0.01 6.50
N ILE A 260 10.25 -1.11 7.03
CA ILE A 260 9.69 -2.45 6.88
C ILE A 260 9.75 -3.12 8.25
N SER A 261 8.71 -3.88 8.63
CA SER A 261 8.72 -4.62 9.89
C SER A 261 7.69 -5.75 9.90
N PHE A 262 7.93 -6.76 10.73
CA PHE A 262 6.95 -7.79 11.06
C PHE A 262 6.13 -7.36 12.26
N PHE A 263 4.82 -7.23 12.08
CA PHE A 263 3.88 -6.80 13.11
C PHE A 263 3.00 -7.94 13.57
N SER A 264 2.70 -8.00 14.88
CA SER A 264 1.60 -8.82 15.38
C SER A 264 0.28 -8.35 14.76
N TYR A 265 -0.80 -9.13 14.89
CA TYR A 265 -2.12 -8.68 14.44
C TYR A 265 -2.51 -7.31 15.02
N ASN A 266 -2.29 -7.11 16.32
CA ASN A 266 -2.65 -5.88 17.02
C ASN A 266 -1.80 -4.68 16.52
N ASP A 267 -0.51 -4.87 16.29
CA ASP A 267 0.34 -3.80 15.77
C ASP A 267 0.00 -3.46 14.30
N ALA A 268 -0.31 -4.48 13.50
CA ALA A 268 -0.69 -4.33 12.11
C ALA A 268 -2.04 -3.60 11.96
N ILE A 269 -3.06 -4.00 12.72
CA ILE A 269 -4.40 -3.38 12.62
C ILE A 269 -4.38 -1.92 13.09
N ASN A 270 -3.56 -1.59 14.09
CA ASN A 270 -3.42 -0.24 14.63
C ASN A 270 -2.52 0.67 13.77
N SER A 271 -1.61 0.09 12.98
CA SER A 271 -0.77 0.88 12.06
C SER A 271 -1.46 1.22 10.74
N ILE A 272 -2.44 0.41 10.31
CA ILE A 272 -3.28 0.72 9.14
C ILE A 272 -4.27 1.83 9.49
N ARG A 273 -4.28 2.90 8.65
CA ARG A 273 -5.19 4.04 8.80
C ARG A 273 -6.64 3.59 8.94
N GLU A 274 -7.39 4.24 9.83
CA GLU A 274 -8.75 3.85 10.21
C GLU A 274 -9.71 3.82 9.02
N TYR A 275 -9.55 4.74 8.07
CA TYR A 275 -10.37 4.82 6.85
C TYR A 275 -10.06 3.71 5.82
N HIS A 276 -8.99 2.94 5.97
CA HIS A 276 -8.70 1.79 5.11
C HIS A 276 -9.45 0.53 5.54
N LEU A 277 -10.78 0.62 5.56
CA LEU A 277 -11.67 -0.42 6.09
C LEU A 277 -11.45 -1.79 5.45
N GLU A 278 -11.37 -1.87 4.12
CA GLU A 278 -11.20 -3.17 3.42
C GLU A 278 -9.83 -3.80 3.76
N LYS A 279 -8.76 -3.01 3.87
CA LYS A 279 -7.43 -3.52 4.29
C LYS A 279 -7.45 -4.08 5.71
N ARG A 280 -8.11 -3.36 6.63
CA ARG A 280 -8.29 -3.79 8.02
C ARG A 280 -9.11 -5.09 8.11
N GLN A 281 -10.13 -5.23 7.28
CA GLN A 281 -10.92 -6.45 7.15
C GLN A 281 -10.09 -7.60 6.59
N ILE A 282 -9.32 -7.39 5.52
CA ILE A 282 -8.42 -8.40 4.93
C ILE A 282 -7.45 -8.94 5.99
N LEU A 283 -6.78 -8.06 6.73
CA LEU A 283 -5.87 -8.45 7.80
C LEU A 283 -6.57 -9.29 8.87
N THR A 284 -7.75 -8.85 9.29
CA THR A 284 -8.54 -9.55 10.33
C THR A 284 -9.02 -10.92 9.85
N SER A 285 -9.57 -11.02 8.65
CA SER A 285 -10.03 -12.29 8.08
C SER A 285 -8.87 -13.26 7.88
N LEU A 286 -7.71 -12.78 7.43
CA LEU A 286 -6.53 -13.62 7.26
C LEU A 286 -6.00 -14.11 8.61
N PHE A 287 -5.88 -13.23 9.61
CA PHE A 287 -5.50 -13.63 10.97
C PHE A 287 -6.47 -14.68 11.54
N MET A 288 -7.78 -14.46 11.41
CA MET A 288 -8.79 -15.40 11.88
C MET A 288 -8.71 -16.75 11.16
N TYR A 289 -8.46 -16.75 9.85
CA TYR A 289 -8.21 -17.97 9.09
C TYR A 289 -7.05 -18.75 9.70
N TYR A 290 -5.89 -18.11 9.89
CA TYR A 290 -4.71 -18.76 10.45
C TYR A 290 -4.98 -19.37 11.83
N ILE A 291 -5.63 -18.64 12.73
CA ILE A 291 -5.97 -19.16 14.06
C ILE A 291 -6.93 -20.35 13.95
N LYS A 292 -7.99 -20.26 13.14
CA LYS A 292 -8.93 -21.38 12.94
C LYS A 292 -8.22 -22.62 12.43
N THR A 293 -7.34 -22.48 11.44
CA THR A 293 -6.62 -23.61 10.85
C THR A 293 -5.65 -24.23 11.87
N ILE A 294 -4.97 -23.41 12.68
CA ILE A 294 -4.08 -23.90 13.75
C ILE A 294 -4.87 -24.67 14.81
N VAL A 295 -6.02 -24.14 15.25
CA VAL A 295 -6.89 -24.79 16.23
C VAL A 295 -7.45 -26.11 15.68
N ALA A 296 -7.90 -26.12 14.42
CA ALA A 296 -8.42 -27.32 13.76
C ALA A 296 -7.35 -28.40 13.57
N ASN A 297 -6.11 -28.03 13.23
CA ASN A 297 -5.02 -28.97 12.97
C ASN A 297 -4.50 -29.68 14.22
N LYS A 298 -4.86 -29.25 15.44
CA LYS A 298 -4.60 -30.03 16.66
C LYS A 298 -5.40 -31.33 16.75
N ILE A 299 -6.48 -31.45 15.98
CA ILE A 299 -7.45 -32.55 16.05
C ILE A 299 -6.99 -33.76 15.21
N ASN A 300 -5.96 -33.59 14.38
CA ASN A 300 -5.39 -34.62 13.50
C ASN A 300 -3.93 -34.89 13.83
#